data_AF-A0AA41VXM0-F1
#
_entry.id   AF-A0AA41VXM0-F1
#
_cell.length_a   1.000
_cell.length_b   1.000
_cell.length_c   1.000
_cell.angle_alpha   90.00
_cell.angle_beta   90.00
_cell.angle_gamma   90.00
#
_symmetry.space_group_name_H-M   'P 1'
#
loop_
_entity.id
_entity.type
_entity.pdbx_description
1 polymer ?
#
loop_
_entity_poly.entity_id
_entity_poly.type
_entity_poly.pdbx_seq_one_letter_code
_entity_poly.pdbx_strand_id
1 'polypeptide(L)'
;VDTYGLCVNVHLMLFGSYMAIEKKVSKDGSYLYQPKSTFKRYWNVELWKNLFTRLLNIHPGEDHLQLLKTVRESLEDYMTSNPNLINKLRPLLLKQRNSLCA
;
A
#
# COMPACT_ATOMS: atom_id res chain seq x y z
N VAL A 1 -0.11 16.10 1.20
CA VAL A 1 0.94 15.93 0.16
C VAL A 1 1.73 14.67 0.42
N ASP A 2 2.24 14.44 1.63
CA ASP A 2 3.11 13.30 1.94
C ASP A 2 2.45 11.91 1.78
N THR A 3 1.17 11.76 2.11
CA THR A 3 0.45 10.48 1.98
C THR A 3 0.27 10.05 0.52
N TYR A 4 0.11 11.01 -0.39
CA TYR A 4 0.14 10.74 -1.82
C TYR A 4 1.52 10.27 -2.27
N GLY A 5 2.59 10.93 -1.81
CA GLY A 5 3.97 10.51 -2.07
C GLY A 5 4.25 9.10 -1.57
N LEU A 6 3.73 8.72 -0.39
CA LEU A 6 3.80 7.35 0.12
C LEU A 6 3.10 6.36 -0.82
N CYS A 7 1.89 6.67 -1.29
CA CYS A 7 1.18 5.84 -2.27
C CYS A 7 1.97 5.65 -3.56
N VAL A 8 2.58 6.71 -4.10
CA VAL A 8 3.43 6.64 -5.31
C VAL A 8 4.60 5.67 -5.08
N ASN A 9 5.29 5.76 -3.95
CA ASN A 9 6.42 4.87 -3.61
C ASN A 9 5.97 3.42 -3.45
N VAL A 10 4.90 3.18 -2.69
CA VAL A 10 4.34 1.82 -2.50
C VAL A 10 3.92 1.22 -3.83
N HIS A 11 3.24 1.98 -4.69
CA HIS A 11 2.87 1.54 -6.03
C HIS A 11 4.10 1.20 -6.87
N LEU A 12 5.14 2.04 -6.85
CA LEU A 12 6.37 1.79 -7.58
C LEU A 12 7.04 0.48 -7.13
N MET A 13 7.09 0.21 -5.83
CA MET A 13 7.65 -1.04 -5.29
C MET A 13 6.82 -2.29 -5.67
N LEU A 14 5.50 -2.16 -5.75
CA LEU A 14 4.62 -3.29 -6.11
C LEU A 14 4.64 -3.59 -7.61
N PHE A 15 4.52 -2.55 -8.44
CA PHE A 15 4.26 -2.68 -9.87
C PHE A 15 5.48 -2.42 -10.75
N GLY A 16 6.52 -1.78 -10.24
CA GLY A 16 7.70 -1.37 -11.02
C GLY A 16 7.44 -0.22 -11.99
N SER A 17 6.32 0.50 -11.82
CA SER A 17 5.93 1.63 -12.69
C SER A 17 5.33 2.77 -11.88
N TYR A 18 5.35 3.97 -12.44
CA TYR A 18 4.71 5.14 -11.85
C TYR A 18 3.21 4.93 -11.65
N MET A 19 2.68 5.51 -10.58
CA MET A 19 1.27 5.41 -10.23
C MET A 19 0.42 6.36 -11.08
N ALA A 20 -0.55 5.82 -11.79
CA ALA A 20 -1.64 6.58 -12.38
C ALA A 20 -2.91 6.42 -11.54
N ILE A 21 -3.63 7.52 -11.29
CA ILE A 21 -4.87 7.53 -10.52
C ILE A 21 -6.09 7.59 -11.44
N GLU A 22 -7.16 6.93 -11.02
CA GLU A 22 -8.51 7.11 -11.53
C GLU A 22 -9.48 7.58 -10.44
N LYS A 23 -10.46 8.39 -10.85
CA LYS A 23 -11.61 8.77 -10.03
C LYS A 23 -12.73 7.75 -10.26
N LYS A 24 -12.99 6.89 -9.27
CA LYS A 24 -14.13 5.96 -9.30
C LYS A 24 -15.35 6.62 -8.72
N VAL A 25 -16.38 6.77 -9.54
CA VAL A 25 -17.68 7.33 -9.12
C VAL A 25 -18.59 6.19 -8.69
N SER A 26 -19.13 6.31 -7.49
CA SER A 26 -20.13 5.41 -6.92
C SER A 26 -21.54 5.75 -7.45
N LYS A 27 -22.49 4.82 -7.26
CA LYS A 27 -23.88 4.99 -7.74
C LYS A 27 -24.60 6.18 -7.10
N ASP A 28 -24.20 6.57 -5.90
CA ASP A 28 -24.71 7.72 -5.14
C ASP A 28 -24.07 9.05 -5.54
N GLY A 29 -23.18 9.05 -6.54
CA GLY A 29 -22.46 10.24 -7.00
C GLY A 29 -21.22 10.59 -6.17
N SER A 30 -20.96 9.87 -5.07
CA SER A 30 -19.68 9.97 -4.35
C SER A 30 -18.54 9.44 -5.21
N TYR A 31 -17.30 9.78 -4.86
CA TYR A 31 -16.14 9.27 -5.60
C TYR A 31 -14.95 8.99 -4.70
N LEU A 32 -14.11 8.05 -5.15
CA LEU A 32 -12.83 7.74 -4.54
C LEU A 32 -11.72 7.69 -5.59
N TYR A 33 -10.55 8.18 -5.22
CA TYR A 33 -9.33 8.03 -5.98
C TYR A 33 -8.69 6.66 -5.71
N GLN A 34 -8.27 5.98 -6.77
CA GLN A 34 -7.64 4.66 -6.73
C GLN A 34 -6.52 4.58 -7.78
N PRO A 35 -5.50 3.72 -7.58
CA PRO A 35 -4.57 3.38 -8.67
C PRO A 35 -5.29 2.67 -9.83
N LYS A 36 -4.92 2.99 -11.07
CA LYS A 36 -5.43 2.33 -12.28
C LYS A 36 -4.93 0.89 -12.44
N SER A 37 -3.79 0.58 -11.84
CA SER A 37 -3.14 -0.73 -11.96
C SER A 37 -4.00 -1.84 -11.36
N THR A 38 -4.12 -2.95 -12.07
CA THR A 38 -4.84 -4.13 -11.58
C THR A 38 -3.93 -4.97 -10.69
N PHE A 39 -4.36 -5.27 -9.47
CA PHE A 39 -3.60 -6.12 -8.55
C PHE A 39 -3.47 -7.56 -9.08
N LYS A 40 -2.33 -8.19 -8.81
CA LYS A 40 -2.11 -9.59 -9.16
C LYS A 40 -2.94 -10.51 -8.26
N ARG A 41 -3.49 -11.59 -8.83
CA ARG A 41 -4.39 -12.54 -8.14
C ARG A 41 -3.81 -13.11 -6.83
N TYR A 42 -2.50 -13.33 -6.79
CA TYR A 42 -1.82 -13.97 -5.66
C TYR A 42 -1.35 -12.98 -4.58
N TRP A 43 -1.69 -11.69 -4.72
CA TRP A 43 -1.41 -10.68 -3.70
C TRP A 43 -2.52 -10.60 -2.66
N ASN A 44 -2.20 -10.05 -1.49
CA ASN A 44 -3.21 -9.62 -0.53
C ASN A 44 -3.92 -8.35 -1.04
N VAL A 45 -4.84 -8.53 -1.99
CA VAL A 45 -5.52 -7.44 -2.70
C VAL A 45 -6.29 -6.53 -1.74
N GLU A 46 -6.89 -7.08 -0.70
CA GLU A 46 -7.67 -6.31 0.27
C GLU A 46 -6.79 -5.37 1.08
N LEU A 47 -5.64 -5.84 1.57
CA LEU A 47 -4.64 -5.03 2.27
C LEU A 47 -4.19 -3.83 1.42
N TRP A 48 -3.84 -4.08 0.16
CA TRP A 48 -3.39 -3.01 -0.73
C TRP A 48 -4.52 -2.04 -1.08
N LYS A 49 -5.72 -2.54 -1.36
CA LYS A 49 -6.89 -1.69 -1.58
C LYS A 49 -7.17 -0.80 -0.37
N ASN A 50 -7.08 -1.34 0.85
CA ASN A 50 -7.29 -0.56 2.06
C ASN A 50 -6.28 0.58 2.18
N LEU A 51 -4.99 0.27 2.01
CA LEU A 51 -3.90 1.25 2.05
C LEU A 51 -4.12 2.40 1.05
N PHE A 52 -4.34 2.08 -0.23
CA PHE A 52 -4.53 3.11 -1.25
C PHE A 52 -5.80 3.90 -1.04
N THR A 53 -6.90 3.23 -0.67
CA THR A 53 -8.18 3.92 -0.42
C THR A 53 -8.05 4.92 0.72
N ARG A 54 -7.50 4.51 1.87
CA ARG A 54 -7.36 5.39 3.03
C ARG A 54 -6.41 6.56 2.74
N LEU A 55 -5.25 6.30 2.15
CA LEU A 55 -4.22 7.33 1.99
C LEU A 55 -4.46 8.30 0.83
N LEU A 56 -5.20 7.90 -0.21
CA LEU A 56 -5.55 8.78 -1.34
C LEU A 56 -6.81 9.61 -1.10
N ASN A 57 -7.63 9.26 -0.10
CA ASN A 57 -8.95 9.86 0.12
C ASN A 57 -9.10 10.43 1.54
N ILE A 58 -8.02 10.99 2.09
CA ILE A 58 -8.03 11.62 3.41
C ILE A 58 -8.91 12.87 3.40
N HIS A 59 -9.80 12.98 4.37
CA HIS A 59 -10.72 14.11 4.49
C HIS A 59 -10.16 15.23 5.40
N PRO A 60 -10.42 16.51 5.09
CA PRO A 60 -10.10 17.61 5.99
C PRO A 60 -10.83 17.43 7.34
N GLY A 61 -10.08 17.15 8.41
CA GLY A 61 -10.62 16.91 9.74
C GLY A 61 -10.48 15.46 10.24
N GLU A 62 -9.95 14.55 9.43
CA GLU A 62 -9.61 13.20 9.88
C GLU A 62 -8.38 13.20 10.79
N ASP A 63 -8.36 12.33 11.80
CA ASP A 63 -7.16 12.08 12.61
C ASP A 63 -6.14 11.30 11.77
N HIS A 64 -5.22 12.04 11.14
CA HIS A 64 -4.18 11.46 10.30
C HIS A 64 -3.27 10.52 11.07
N LEU A 65 -3.00 10.78 12.35
CA LEU A 65 -2.11 9.93 13.15
C LEU A 65 -2.76 8.57 13.38
N GLN A 66 -4.03 8.58 13.78
CA GLN A 66 -4.78 7.34 13.98
C GLN A 66 -4.97 6.58 12.66
N LEU A 67 -5.23 7.27 11.55
CA LEU A 67 -5.31 6.65 10.22
C LEU A 67 -4.00 5.94 9.86
N LEU A 68 -2.86 6.64 9.98
CA LEU A 68 -1.54 6.07 9.66
C LEU A 68 -1.19 4.89 10.57
N LYS A 69 -1.54 4.98 11.85
CA LYS A 69 -1.38 3.90 12.81
C LYS A 69 -2.16 2.65 12.38
N THR A 70 -3.44 2.79 12.03
CA THR A 70 -4.27 1.67 11.58
C THR A 70 -3.77 1.05 10.26
N VAL A 71 -3.27 1.87 9.33
CA VAL A 71 -2.64 1.34 8.09
C VAL A 71 -1.38 0.55 8.43
N ARG A 72 -0.52 1.06 9.31
CA ARG A 72 0.69 0.35 9.76
C ARG A 72 0.34 -0.98 10.43
N GLU A 73 -0.60 -0.98 11.37
CA GLU A 73 -1.04 -2.18 12.09
C GLU A 73 -1.54 -3.25 11.11
N SER A 74 -2.33 -2.87 10.08
CA SER A 74 -2.78 -3.84 9.06
C SER A 74 -1.64 -4.53 8.29
N LEU A 75 -0.52 -3.82 8.05
CA LEU A 75 0.67 -4.36 7.39
C LEU A 75 1.45 -5.28 8.35
N GLU A 76 1.60 -4.87 9.61
CA GLU A 76 2.26 -5.63 10.67
C GLU A 76 1.51 -6.94 10.95
N ASP A 77 0.19 -6.86 11.09
CA ASP A 77 -0.71 -8.00 11.26
C ASP A 77 -0.58 -8.96 10.08
N TYR A 78 -0.57 -8.47 8.85
CA TYR A 78 -0.36 -9.34 7.69
C TYR A 78 1.00 -10.05 7.75
N MET A 79 2.07 -9.32 8.03
CA MET A 79 3.42 -9.90 8.09
C MET A 79 3.58 -10.94 9.21
N THR A 80 2.88 -10.75 10.33
CA THR A 80 2.96 -11.64 11.50
C THR A 80 1.92 -12.76 11.49
N SER A 81 0.85 -12.64 10.69
CA SER A 81 -0.22 -13.65 10.56
C SER A 81 0.28 -15.01 10.04
N ASN A 82 1.41 -15.04 9.34
CA ASN A 82 2.00 -16.25 8.79
C ASN A 82 3.51 -16.24 8.97
N PRO A 83 4.07 -17.12 9.83
CA PRO A 83 5.52 -17.22 10.06
C PRO A 83 6.35 -17.40 8.77
N ASN A 84 5.75 -17.99 7.72
CA ASN A 84 6.43 -18.16 6.43
C ASN A 84 6.75 -16.83 5.74
N LEU A 85 5.98 -15.77 5.98
CA LEU A 85 6.24 -14.44 5.41
C LEU A 85 7.54 -13.85 5.98
N ILE A 86 7.72 -13.93 7.30
CA ILE A 86 8.95 -13.49 7.98
C ILE A 86 10.15 -14.37 7.56
N ASN A 87 9.96 -15.68 7.51
CA ASN A 87 11.01 -16.61 7.08
C ASN A 87 11.45 -16.35 5.63
N LYS A 88 10.53 -15.95 4.74
CA LYS A 88 10.83 -15.53 3.37
C LYS A 88 11.45 -14.13 3.30
N LEU A 89 11.08 -13.21 4.19
CA LEU A 89 11.59 -11.85 4.19
C LEU A 89 13.10 -11.80 4.49
N ARG A 90 13.57 -12.58 5.47
CA ARG A 90 14.98 -12.58 5.89
C ARG A 90 15.98 -12.80 4.75
N PRO A 91 15.88 -13.84 3.90
CA PRO A 91 16.79 -14.01 2.77
C PRO A 91 16.64 -12.92 1.70
N LEU A 92 15.43 -12.36 1.51
CA LEU A 92 15.22 -11.26 0.57
C LEU A 92 15.94 -9.97 1.03
N LEU A 93 15.92 -9.66 2.32
CA LEU A 93 16.64 -8.53 2.90
C LEU A 93 18.16 -8.71 2.78
N LEU A 94 18.68 -9.93 3.00
CA LEU A 94 20.09 -10.24 2.78
C LEU A 94 20.49 -10.04 1.32
N LYS A 95 19.67 -10.52 0.38
CA LYS A 95 19.90 -10.32 -1.05
C LYS A 95 19.90 -8.83 -1.41
N GLN A 96 18.91 -8.06 -0.92
CA GLN A 96 18.83 -6.63 -1.16
C GLN A 96 20.07 -5.90 -0.66
N ARG A 97 20.52 -6.19 0.58
CA ARG A 97 21.75 -5.62 1.14
C ARG A 97 22.96 -5.90 0.27
N ASN A 98 23.13 -7.15 -0.16
CA ASN A 98 24.26 -7.54 -0.99
C ASN A 98 24.25 -6.84 -2.36
N SER A 99 23.08 -6.61 -2.95
CA SER A 99 22.94 -5.88 -4.22
C SER A 99 23.19 -4.37 -4.10
N LEU A 100 23.03 -3.79 -2.92
CA LEU A 100 23.25 -2.35 -2.68
C LEU A 100 24.68 -2.02 -2.24
N CYS A 101 25.41 -3.02 -1.73
CA CYS A 101 26.80 -2.88 -1.27
C CYS A 101 27.84 -3.43 -2.26
N ALA A 102 27.41 -3.81 -3.47
CA ALA A 102 28.24 -4.19 -4.60
C ALA A 102 28.34 -3.02 -5.58
#